data_AF-A0A4Y7S720-F1
#
_entry.id   AF-A0A4Y7S720-F1
#
_cell.length_a   1.000
_cell.length_b   1.000
_cell.length_c   1.000
_cell.angle_alpha   90.00
_cell.angle_beta   90.00
_cell.angle_gamma   90.00
#
_symmetry.space_group_name_H-M   'P 1'
#
loop_
_entity.id
_entity.type
_entity.pdbx_description
1 polymer ?
#
loop_
_entity_poly.entity_id
_entity_poly.type
_entity_poly.pdbx_seq_one_letter_code
_entity_poly.pdbx_strand_id
1 'polypeptide(L)' 'MRPTALKLARIKAGLRQNEVSSATGIAITTLSRLENRKARPSLMVLQKLSKVLNTPLDQLAQDYPIKEAQ' A
#
# COMPACT_ATOMS: atom_id res chain seq x y z
N MET A 1 5.42 -9.38 15.12
CA MET A 1 5.05 -8.12 14.42
C MET A 1 3.69 -8.28 13.78
N ARG A 2 2.82 -7.26 13.84
CA ARG A 2 1.52 -7.28 13.13
C ARG A 2 1.72 -6.87 11.66
N PRO A 3 1.02 -7.49 10.69
CA PRO A 3 1.07 -7.07 9.29
C PRO A 3 0.48 -5.65 9.12
N THR A 4 0.97 -4.92 8.12
CA THR A 4 0.45 -3.61 7.73
C THR A 4 -0.93 -3.73 7.08
N ALA A 5 -1.74 -2.68 7.16
CA ALA A 5 -3.02 -2.57 6.48
C ALA A 5 -2.86 -2.77 4.96
N LEU A 6 -1.78 -2.24 4.37
CA LEU A 6 -1.45 -2.47 2.96
C LEU A 6 -1.24 -3.96 2.65
N LYS A 7 -0.45 -4.68 3.47
CA LYS A 7 -0.21 -6.10 3.27
C LYS A 7 -1.50 -6.91 3.42
N LEU A 8 -2.33 -6.57 4.40
CA LEU A 8 -3.62 -7.21 4.62
C LEU A 8 -4.58 -6.97 3.43
N ALA A 9 -4.67 -5.74 2.92
CA ALA A 9 -5.48 -5.40 1.76
C ALA A 9 -5.05 -6.19 0.52
N ARG A 10 -3.74 -6.29 0.26
CA ARG A 10 -3.22 -7.09 -0.86
C ARG A 10 -3.58 -8.57 -0.73
N ILE A 11 -3.40 -9.16 0.45
CA ILE A 11 -3.73 -10.57 0.69
C ILE A 11 -5.23 -10.80 0.53
N LYS A 12 -6.07 -9.88 1.03
CA LYS A 12 -7.54 -9.93 0.86
C LYS A 12 -7.96 -9.85 -0.60
N ALA A 13 -7.22 -9.11 -1.43
CA ALA A 13 -7.42 -9.05 -2.88
C ALA A 13 -6.89 -10.29 -3.64
N GLY A 14 -6.24 -11.24 -2.95
CA GLY A 14 -5.68 -12.44 -3.57
C GLY A 14 -4.43 -12.21 -4.43
N LEU A 15 -3.82 -11.01 -4.35
CA LEU A 15 -2.72 -10.60 -5.22
C LEU A 15 -1.35 -10.84 -4.59
N ARG A 16 -0.37 -11.18 -5.41
CA ARG A 16 1.07 -11.18 -5.10
C ARG A 16 1.66 -9.79 -5.34
N GLN A 17 2.84 -9.53 -4.78
CA GLN A 17 3.51 -8.23 -4.95
C GLN A 17 3.88 -7.93 -6.40
N ASN A 18 4.25 -8.95 -7.19
CA ASN A 18 4.52 -8.78 -8.62
C ASN A 18 3.26 -8.41 -9.41
N GLU A 19 2.09 -8.94 -9.06
CA GLU A 19 0.82 -8.60 -9.71
C GLU A 19 0.42 -7.14 -9.43
N VAL A 20 0.55 -6.69 -8.16
CA VAL A 20 0.35 -5.28 -7.81
C VAL A 20 1.38 -4.39 -8.49
N SER A 21 2.63 -4.84 -8.62
CA SER A 21 3.68 -4.12 -9.30
C SER A 21 3.33 -3.88 -10.77
N SER A 22 2.93 -4.94 -11.49
CA SER A 22 2.48 -4.85 -12.88
C SER A 22 1.28 -3.93 -13.05
N ALA A 23 0.31 -3.97 -12.13
CA ALA A 23 -0.91 -3.14 -12.22
C ALA A 23 -0.69 -1.66 -11.87
N THR A 24 0.28 -1.33 -11.03
CA THR A 24 0.50 0.04 -10.52
C THR A 24 1.73 0.75 -11.11
N GLY A 25 2.65 -0.02 -11.69
CA GLY A 25 4.00 0.41 -12.06
C GLY A 25 4.91 0.68 -10.85
N ILE A 26 4.50 0.33 -9.63
CA ILE A 26 5.32 0.48 -8.43
C ILE A 26 6.27 -0.72 -8.35
N ALA A 27 7.56 -0.48 -8.15
CA ALA A 27 8.54 -1.56 -8.03
C ALA A 27 8.20 -2.53 -6.87
N ILE A 28 8.42 -3.84 -7.07
CA ILE A 28 8.22 -4.88 -6.06
C ILE A 28 9.01 -4.56 -4.78
N THR A 29 10.23 -4.04 -4.91
CA THR A 29 11.08 -3.62 -3.79
C THR A 29 10.44 -2.50 -2.97
N THR A 30 9.78 -1.53 -3.62
CA THR A 30 9.02 -0.47 -2.96
C THR A 30 7.81 -1.06 -2.23
N LEU A 31 7.02 -1.93 -2.87
CA LEU A 31 5.89 -2.62 -2.22
C LEU A 31 6.32 -3.39 -0.98
N SER A 32 7.42 -4.14 -1.08
CA SER A 32 8.00 -4.87 0.06
C SER A 32 8.40 -3.93 1.19
N ARG A 33 9.06 -2.79 0.88
CA ARG A 33 9.42 -1.80 1.91
C ARG A 33 8.18 -1.21 2.59
N LEU A 34 7.13 -0.89 1.83
CA LEU A 34 5.86 -0.37 2.35
C LEU A 34 5.14 -1.42 3.22
N GLU A 35 5.11 -2.68 2.82
CA GLU A 35 4.47 -3.74 3.60
C GLU A 35 5.20 -4.06 4.91
N ASN A 36 6.49 -3.72 4.98
CA ASN A 36 7.37 -3.94 6.14
C ASN A 36 7.67 -2.66 6.93
N ARG A 37 6.96 -1.55 6.71
CA ARG A 37 7.18 -0.25 7.40
C ARG A 37 8.59 0.32 7.25
N LYS A 38 9.30 -0.04 6.17
CA LYS A 38 10.63 0.47 5.81
C LYS A 38 10.58 1.70 4.88
N ALA A 39 9.38 2.11 4.48
CA ALA A 39 9.12 3.30 3.69
C ALA A 39 7.71 3.82 3.99
N ARG A 40 7.47 5.11 3.79
CA ARG A 40 6.14 5.71 3.82
C ARG A 40 5.62 5.92 2.40
N PRO A 41 4.38 5.55 2.07
CA PRO A 41 3.82 5.80 0.75
C PRO A 41 3.47 7.29 0.60
N SER A 42 3.63 7.83 -0.61
CA SER A 42 3.06 9.14 -0.96
C SER A 42 1.55 9.01 -1.24
N LEU A 43 0.84 10.13 -1.28
CA LEU A 43 -0.58 10.15 -1.67
C LEU A 43 -0.80 9.51 -3.06
N MET A 44 0.06 9.81 -4.02
CA MET A 44 -0.01 9.22 -5.37
C MET A 44 0.16 7.69 -5.34
N VAL A 45 1.06 7.17 -4.50
CA VAL A 45 1.22 5.72 -4.29
C VAL A 45 -0.03 5.12 -3.66
N LEU A 46 -0.57 5.75 -2.62
CA LEU A 46 -1.82 5.30 -1.98
C LEU A 46 -2.98 5.28 -2.98
N GLN A 47 -3.12 6.29 -3.83
CA GLN A 47 -4.16 6.35 -4.88
C GLN A 47 -4.06 5.21 -5.89
N LYS A 48 -2.84 4.88 -6.34
CA LYS A 48 -2.63 3.73 -7.24
C LYS A 48 -3.00 2.41 -6.56
N LEU A 49 -2.56 2.22 -5.33
CA LEU A 49 -2.83 1.01 -4.55
C LEU A 49 -4.32 0.86 -4.23
N SER A 50 -4.99 1.96 -3.87
CA SER A 50 -6.42 1.98 -3.56
C SER A 50 -7.27 1.46 -4.72
N LYS A 51 -6.97 1.91 -5.95
CA LYS A 51 -7.67 1.45 -7.16
C LYS A 51 -7.48 -0.04 -7.43
N VAL A 52 -6.24 -0.54 -7.34
CA VAL A 52 -5.92 -1.94 -7.64
C VAL A 52 -6.41 -2.90 -6.54
N LEU A 53 -6.33 -2.48 -5.28
CA LEU A 53 -6.71 -3.29 -4.13
C LEU A 53 -8.17 -3.11 -3.72
N ASN A 54 -8.93 -2.26 -4.43
CA ASN A 54 -10.29 -1.87 -4.10
C ASN A 54 -10.47 -1.55 -2.60
N THR A 55 -9.56 -0.74 -2.06
CA THR A 55 -9.47 -0.44 -0.62
C THR A 55 -9.36 1.07 -0.41
N PRO A 56 -10.12 1.69 0.51
CA PRO A 56 -10.05 3.12 0.81
C PRO A 56 -8.64 3.60 1.23
N LEU A 57 -8.33 4.87 0.92
CA LEU A 57 -6.99 5.46 1.18
C LEU A 57 -6.65 5.53 2.66
N ASP A 58 -7.62 5.95 3.49
CA ASP A 58 -7.53 6.02 4.94
C ASP A 58 -7.24 4.65 5.55
N GLN A 59 -7.87 3.59 5.02
CA GLN A 59 -7.60 2.23 5.44
C GLN A 59 -6.16 1.80 5.08
N LEU A 60 -5.67 2.14 3.89
CA LEU A 60 -4.28 1.84 3.49
C LEU A 60 -3.24 2.66 4.26
N ALA A 61 -3.61 3.84 4.74
CA ALA A 61 -2.75 4.77 5.46
C ALA A 61 -2.74 4.55 6.98
N GLN A 62 -3.43 3.54 7.53
CA GLN A 62 -3.48 3.33 9.00
C GLN A 62 -2.09 3.17 9.66
N ASP A 63 -1.11 2.61 8.95
CA ASP A 63 0.28 2.50 9.44
C ASP A 63 1.10 3.79 9.25
N TYR A 64 0.56 4.77 8.52
CA TYR A 64 1.22 5.98 8.07
C TYR A 64 0.25 7.15 8.19
N PRO A 65 0.01 7.70 9.40
CA PRO A 65 -0.92 8.79 9.58
C PRO A 65 -0.59 9.89 8.57
N ILE A 66 -1.54 10.15 7.66
CA ILE A 66 -1.44 11.26 6.72
C ILE A 66 -1.43 12.49 7.62
N LYS A 67 -0.28 13.17 7.70
CA LYS A 67 -0.27 14.49 8.31
C LYS A 67 -1.17 15.35 7.44
N GLU A 68 -2.31 15.76 7.98
CA GLU A 68 -3.01 16.90 7.42
C GLU A 68 -2.00 18.05 7.37
N ALA A 69 -1.81 18.63 6.19
CA ALA A 69 -1.11 19.88 6.07
C ALA A 69 -1.95 20.91 6.83
N GLN A 70 -1.48 21.31 8.01
CA GLN A 70 -1.91 22.56 8.64
C GLN A 70 -1.41 23.74 7.81
#